data_AF-A0A6V7I1E9-F1
#
_entry.id   AF-A0A6V7I1E9-F1
#
_cell.length_a   1.000
_cell.length_b   1.000
_cell.length_c   1.000
_cell.angle_alpha   90.00
_cell.angle_beta   90.00
_cell.angle_gamma   90.00
#
_symmetry.space_group_name_H-M   'P 1'
#
loop_
_entity.id
_entity.type
_entity.pdbx_description
1 polymer ?
#
loop_
_entity_poly.entity_id
_entity_poly.type
_entity_poly.pdbx_seq_one_letter_code
_entity_poly.pdbx_strand_id
1 'polypeptide(L)' 'KSCIDFTIGARPLERYMPNKIHSLKYKIWRIVVSQPFEYFIMILIVLNTLLLMMK' A
#
# COMPACT_ATOMS: atom_id res chain seq x y z
N LYS A 1 26.63 -11.58 -12.72
CA LYS A 1 25.96 -12.84 -12.33
C LYS A 1 24.64 -12.59 -11.59
N SER A 2 24.60 -11.73 -10.56
CA SER A 2 23.37 -11.43 -9.77
C SER A 2 22.15 -10.96 -10.57
N CYS A 3 22.32 -10.15 -11.61
CA CYS A 3 21.20 -9.65 -12.40
C CYS A 3 20.52 -10.77 -13.21
N ILE A 4 21.29 -11.76 -13.66
CA ILE A 4 20.79 -12.87 -14.48
C ILE A 4 19.91 -13.80 -13.63
N ASP A 5 20.33 -14.07 -12.40
CA ASP A 5 19.56 -14.87 -11.42
C ASP A 5 18.26 -14.18 -11.01
N PHE A 6 18.31 -12.86 -10.80
CA PHE A 6 17.12 -12.07 -10.48
C PHE A 6 16.10 -12.05 -11.61
N THR A 7 16.53 -11.89 -12.87
CA THR A 7 15.61 -11.89 -14.02
C THR A 7 14.96 -13.25 -14.23
N ILE A 8 15.67 -14.34 -13.98
CA ILE A 8 15.14 -15.71 -14.13
C ILE A 8 14.15 -16.06 -12.99
N GLY A 9 14.40 -15.58 -11.77
CA GLY A 9 13.56 -15.86 -10.60
C GLY A 9 12.42 -14.87 -10.32
N ALA A 10 12.38 -13.74 -11.02
CA ALA A 10 11.40 -12.69 -10.78
C ALA A 10 9.99 -13.16 -11.17
N ARG A 11 9.09 -13.25 -10.17
CA ARG A 11 7.65 -13.43 -10.41
C ARG A 11 6.98 -12.05 -10.48
N PRO A 12 6.00 -11.87 -11.39
CA PRO A 12 5.26 -10.62 -11.46
C PRO A 12 4.55 -10.36 -10.14
N LEU A 13 4.64 -9.13 -9.65
CA LEU A 13 3.88 -8.68 -8.49
C LEU A 13 2.41 -8.55 -8.90
N GLU A 14 1.57 -9.40 -8.35
CA GLU A 14 0.12 -9.35 -8.57
C GLU A 14 -0.47 -8.13 -7.88
N ARG A 15 -0.49 -6.99 -8.58
CA ARG A 15 -1.13 -5.76 -8.10
C ARG A 15 -2.51 -5.65 -8.72
N TYR A 16 -3.54 -5.64 -7.87
CA TYR A 16 -4.92 -5.43 -8.30
C TYR A 16 -5.07 -4.02 -8.88
N MET A 17 -4.99 -3.88 -10.20
CA MET A 17 -5.21 -2.63 -10.90
C MET A 17 -6.68 -2.57 -11.35
N PRO A 18 -7.48 -1.58 -10.90
CA PRO A 18 -8.87 -1.50 -11.31
C PRO A 18 -8.96 -1.22 -12.83
N ASN A 19 -9.64 -2.11 -13.56
CA ASN A 19 -9.77 -2.10 -15.03
C ASN A 19 -10.38 -0.81 -15.63
N LYS A 20 -11.04 0.03 -14.83
CA LYS A 20 -11.71 1.25 -15.31
C LYS A 20 -11.08 2.51 -14.71
N ILE A 21 -10.26 3.17 -15.52
CA ILE A 21 -9.55 4.43 -15.18
C ILE A 21 -10.53 5.59 -14.98
N HIS A 22 -11.66 5.60 -15.70
CA HIS A 22 -12.71 6.63 -15.64
C HIS A 22 -13.78 6.35 -14.56
N SER A 23 -13.38 5.73 -13.45
CA SER A 23 -14.28 5.42 -12.35
C SER A 23 -13.74 5.96 -11.03
N LEU A 24 -14.65 6.41 -10.15
CA LEU A 24 -14.32 6.82 -8.78
C LEU A 24 -13.53 5.74 -8.03
N LYS A 25 -13.75 4.46 -8.36
CA LYS A 25 -12.98 3.31 -7.85
C LYS A 25 -11.47 3.43 -8.12
N TYR A 26 -11.05 3.94 -9.28
CA TYR A 26 -9.62 4.16 -9.58
C TYR A 26 -9.05 5.32 -8.74
N LYS A 27 -9.83 6.40 -8.57
CA LYS A 27 -9.43 7.54 -7.72
C LYS A 27 -9.27 7.13 -6.26
N ILE A 28 -10.20 6.35 -5.72
CA ILE A 28 -10.11 5.81 -4.35
C ILE A 28 -8.94 4.84 -4.24
N TRP A 29 -8.77 3.93 -5.19
CA TRP A 29 -7.63 3.00 -5.19
C TRP A 29 -6.29 3.74 -5.21
N ARG A 30 -6.15 4.79 -6.03
CA ARG A 30 -4.97 5.67 -6.06
C ARG A 30 -4.70 6.37 -4.74
N ILE A 31 -5.74 6.75 -4.01
CA ILE A 31 -5.61 7.42 -2.70
C ILE A 31 -5.20 6.40 -1.63
N VAL A 32 -5.88 5.25 -1.56
CA VAL A 32 -5.58 4.18 -0.58
C VAL A 32 -4.18 3.63 -0.77
N VAL A 33 -3.73 3.54 -2.02
CA VAL A 33 -2.41 2.98 -2.34
C VAL A 33 -1.27 4.00 -2.24
N SER A 34 -1.58 5.24 -1.82
CA SER A 34 -0.60 6.32 -1.71
C SER A 34 0.15 6.26 -0.37
N GLN A 35 1.45 6.58 -0.41
CA GLN A 35 2.32 6.69 0.75
C GLN A 35 1.74 7.51 1.92
N PRO A 36 1.10 8.69 1.72
CA PRO A 36 0.54 9.45 2.84
C PRO A 36 -0.59 8.70 3.57
N PHE A 37 -1.35 7.84 2.88
CA PHE A 37 -2.38 7.02 3.53
C PHE A 37 -1.76 5.96 4.43
N GLU A 38 -0.65 5.34 4.02
CA GLU A 38 0.09 4.39 4.85
C GLU A 38 0.59 5.05 6.15
N TYR A 39 1.17 6.26 6.06
CA TYR A 39 1.58 7.03 7.23
C TYR A 39 0.39 7.41 8.14
N PHE A 40 -0.75 7.75 7.55
CA PHE A 40 -1.96 8.08 8.30
C PHE A 40 -2.45 6.89 9.15
N ILE A 41 -2.50 5.68 8.57
CA ILE A 41 -2.87 4.46 9.31
C ILE A 41 -1.86 4.16 10.41
N MET A 42 -0.56 4.31 10.15
CA MET A 42 0.48 4.10 11.17
C MET A 42 0.31 5.06 12.37
N ILE A 43 0.02 6.33 12.10
CA ILE A 43 -0.24 7.33 13.16
C ILE A 43 -1.50 6.96 13.96
N LEU A 44 -2.58 6.53 13.29
CA LEU A 44 -3.81 6.10 13.96
C LEU A 44 -3.57 4.92 14.91
N ILE A 45 -2.76 3.94 14.49
CA ILE A 45 -2.39 2.79 15.33
C ILE A 45 -1.60 3.27 16.55
N VAL A 46 -0.56 4.07 16.34
CA VAL A 46 0.27 4.62 17.44
C VAL A 46 -0.60 5.42 18.41
N LEU A 47 -1.46 6.30 17.90
CA LEU A 47 -2.35 7.10 18.71
C LEU A 47 -3.33 6.23 19.52
N ASN A 48 -3.87 5.16 18.92
CA ASN A 48 -4.74 4.22 19.63
C ASN A 48 -3.98 3.47 20.75
N THR A 49 -2.76 3.02 20.50
CA THR A 49 -1.92 2.38 21.53
C THR A 49 -1.58 3.33 22.68
N LEU A 50 -1.26 4.60 22.38
CA LEU A 50 -1.01 5.61 23.41
C LEU A 50 -2.26 5.89 24.25
N LEU A 51 -3.43 6.09 23.61
CA LEU A 51 -4.69 6.30 24.32
C LEU A 51 -5.06 5.12 25.22
N LEU A 52 -4.80 3.89 24.78
CA LEU A 52 -5.02 2.68 25.59
C LEU A 52 -4.06 2.61 26.78
N MET A 53 -2.81 3.03 26.62
CA MET A 53 -1.81 3.08 27.70
C MET A 53 -2.04 4.23 28.69
N MET A 54 -2.72 5.29 28.25
CA MET A 54 -3.12 6.42 29.09
C MET A 54 -4.44 6.19 29.85
N LYS A 55 -5.04 5.00 29.71
CA LYS A 55 -6.19 4.57 30.48
C LYS A 55 -5.77 3.66 31.63
#